data_AF-A0A1I7SP63-F1
#
_entry.id   AF-A0A1I7SP63-F1
#
_cell.length_a   1.000
_cell.length_b   1.000
_cell.length_c   1.000
_cell.angle_alpha   90.00
_cell.angle_beta   90.00
_cell.angle_gamma   90.00
#
_symmetry.space_group_name_H-M   'P 1'
#
loop_
_entity.id
_entity.type
_entity.pdbx_description
1 polymer ?
#
loop_
_entity_poly.entity_id
_entity_poly.type
_entity_poly.pdbx_seq_one_letter_code
_entity_poly.pdbx_strand_id
1 'polypeptide(L)'
;EWSLCECVCSVAEKRVFIKQRRLPDDLQNLAERIGLASRLYLKSNSRSETLLPDELAPDVMKEAKINLYALNAQFVAIQLTLQDFEIFSSIEATEYVDNLFKLESRYRWPKLQIFEEQFNKEMWWVVTEICLERAVSKRAKTIKKFIKIARHCRDLRNFNSMFAIISGLEKPAVRRLTHTWERIPGSVRAFT
;
A
#
# COMPACT_ATOMS: atom_id res chain seq x y z
N GLU A 1 -23.27 25.34 19.78
CA GLU A 1 -23.06 23.89 19.57
C GLU A 1 -21.89 23.68 18.62
N TRP A 2 -21.08 22.66 18.87
CA TRP A 2 -19.91 22.31 18.06
C TRP A 2 -20.18 20.99 17.35
N SER A 3 -19.69 20.86 16.12
CA SER A 3 -19.75 19.63 15.34
C SER A 3 -18.35 19.21 14.92
N LEU A 4 -18.10 17.90 14.89
CA LEU A 4 -16.90 17.35 14.28
C LEU A 4 -17.07 17.31 12.76
N CYS A 5 -16.10 17.86 12.03
CA CYS A 5 -16.09 17.87 10.57
C CYS A 5 -14.80 17.25 10.03
N GLU A 6 -14.93 16.58 8.89
CA GLU A 6 -13.79 16.10 8.10
C GLU A 6 -13.70 16.91 6.81
N CYS A 7 -12.50 17.41 6.52
CA CYS A 7 -12.14 18.02 5.25
C CYS A 7 -11.21 17.09 4.49
N VAL A 8 -11.59 16.73 3.28
CA VAL A 8 -10.83 15.83 2.40
C VAL A 8 -10.33 16.63 1.20
N CYS A 9 -9.02 16.61 0.97
CA CYS A 9 -8.42 17.13 -0.24
C CYS A 9 -8.35 16.05 -1.33
N SER A 10 -8.71 16.40 -2.55
CA SER A 10 -8.53 15.55 -3.72
C SER A 10 -8.01 16.36 -4.91
N VAL A 11 -7.47 15.68 -5.93
CA VAL A 11 -7.00 16.32 -7.16
C VAL A 11 -7.76 15.75 -8.34
N ALA A 12 -8.38 16.62 -9.12
CA ALA A 12 -8.91 16.29 -10.44
C ALA A 12 -8.45 17.36 -11.45
N GLU A 13 -7.99 16.92 -12.63
CA GLU A 13 -7.56 17.82 -13.73
C GLU A 13 -6.56 18.92 -13.30
N LYS A 14 -5.61 18.59 -12.42
CA LYS A 14 -4.61 19.52 -11.85
C LYS A 14 -5.16 20.61 -10.92
N ARG A 15 -6.45 20.57 -10.55
CA ARG A 15 -7.04 21.42 -9.51
C ARG A 15 -7.25 20.62 -8.22
N VAL A 16 -7.00 21.26 -7.09
CA VAL A 16 -7.27 20.69 -5.77
C VAL A 16 -8.71 21.02 -5.38
N PHE A 17 -9.45 20.03 -4.92
CA PHE A 17 -10.82 20.18 -4.42
C PHE A 17 -10.84 19.85 -2.94
N ILE A 18 -11.58 20.65 -2.17
CA ILE A 18 -11.80 20.42 -0.74
C ILE A 18 -13.26 20.01 -0.55
N LYS A 19 -13.49 18.80 -0.04
CA LYS A 19 -14.82 18.34 0.34
C LYS A 19 -14.93 18.34 1.86
N GLN A 20 -15.93 19.05 2.39
CA GLN A 20 -16.22 19.09 3.82
C GLN A 20 -17.46 18.24 4.12
N ARG A 21 -17.42 17.45 5.20
CA ARG A 21 -18.60 16.76 5.75
C ARG A 21 -18.64 16.84 7.27
N ARG A 22 -19.84 16.95 7.84
CA ARG A 22 -20.06 16.73 9.28
C ARG A 22 -20.03 15.22 9.55
N LEU A 23 -19.34 14.83 10.61
CA LEU A 23 -19.32 13.44 11.09
C LEU A 23 -20.43 13.23 12.14
N PRO A 24 -20.97 12.00 12.24
CA PRO A 24 -21.89 11.64 13.32
C PRO A 24 -21.25 11.82 14.70
N ASP A 25 -22.06 12.22 15.69
CA ASP A 25 -21.56 12.52 17.04
C ASP A 25 -21.14 11.25 17.81
N ASP A 26 -21.60 10.07 17.39
CA ASP A 26 -21.31 8.75 17.95
C ASP A 26 -20.16 8.00 17.26
N LEU A 27 -19.48 8.62 16.29
CA LEU A 27 -18.46 7.96 15.49
C LEU A 27 -17.19 7.64 16.30
N GLN A 28 -16.85 6.35 16.38
CA GLN A 28 -15.64 5.84 17.06
C GLN A 28 -14.50 5.50 16.08
N ASN A 29 -13.30 5.29 16.62
CA ASN A 29 -12.08 4.92 15.89
C ASN A 29 -11.71 5.91 14.78
N LEU A 30 -11.83 7.21 15.06
CA LEU A 30 -11.57 8.29 14.10
C LEU A 30 -10.17 8.18 13.45
N ALA A 31 -9.16 7.78 14.23
CA ALA A 31 -7.79 7.64 13.74
C ALA A 31 -7.63 6.52 12.69
N GLU A 32 -8.45 5.47 12.75
CA GLU A 32 -8.42 4.37 11.78
C GLU A 32 -9.26 4.69 10.53
N ARG A 33 -10.26 5.58 10.68
CA ARG A 33 -11.20 5.93 9.61
C ARG A 33 -10.76 7.13 8.76
N ILE A 34 -9.88 7.97 9.28
CA ILE A 34 -9.43 9.18 8.60
C ILE A 34 -8.55 8.83 7.39
N GLY A 35 -8.86 9.45 6.24
CA GLY A 35 -8.03 9.32 5.04
C GLY A 35 -6.71 10.10 5.15
N LEU A 36 -5.70 9.72 4.36
CA LEU A 36 -4.37 10.37 4.39
C LEU A 36 -4.41 11.86 4.00
N ALA A 37 -5.31 12.20 3.07
CA ALA A 37 -5.58 13.57 2.63
C ALA A 37 -6.73 14.24 3.40
N SER A 38 -7.14 13.65 4.52
CA SER A 38 -8.21 14.17 5.37
C SER A 38 -7.66 14.87 6.61
N ARG A 39 -8.35 15.90 7.08
CA ARG A 39 -8.10 16.59 8.35
C ARG A 39 -9.40 16.73 9.12
N LEU A 40 -9.34 16.54 10.44
CA LEU A 40 -10.47 16.66 11.36
C LEU A 40 -10.46 18.04 12.03
N TYR A 41 -11.62 18.67 12.09
CA TYR A 41 -11.81 19.98 12.69
C TYR A 41 -13.03 19.99 13.60
N LEU A 42 -12.94 20.74 14.71
CA LEU A 42 -14.10 21.12 15.50
C LEU A 42 -14.63 22.46 14.97
N LYS A 43 -15.88 22.48 14.54
CA LYS A 43 -16.55 23.66 13.97
C LYS A 43 -17.72 24.10 14.84
N SER A 44 -17.81 25.39 15.15
CA SER A 44 -19.02 25.96 15.77
C SER A 44 -20.14 26.04 14.73
N ASN A 45 -21.33 25.53 15.07
CA ASN A 45 -22.50 25.51 14.18
C ASN A 45 -22.98 26.92 13.79
N SER A 46 -22.61 27.94 14.57
CA SER A 46 -22.95 29.34 14.31
C SER A 46 -22.03 30.03 13.30
N ARG A 47 -20.90 29.43 12.93
CA ARG A 47 -19.91 30.04 12.02
C ARG A 47 -19.91 29.33 10.67
N SER A 48 -19.97 30.11 9.59
CA SER A 48 -19.91 29.59 8.21
C SER A 48 -18.50 29.51 7.63
N GLU A 49 -17.46 29.80 8.43
CA GLU A 49 -16.05 29.78 7.99
C GLU A 49 -15.63 28.46 7.33
N THR A 50 -14.77 28.60 6.32
CA THR A 50 -14.09 27.50 5.63
C THR A 50 -13.07 26.87 6.57
N LEU A 51 -13.15 25.55 6.79
CA LEU A 51 -12.29 24.86 7.77
C LEU A 51 -10.85 24.67 7.29
N LEU A 52 -10.68 24.45 5.98
CA LEU A 52 -9.39 24.34 5.33
C LEU A 52 -9.33 25.38 4.20
N PRO A 53 -8.45 26.39 4.31
CA PRO A 53 -8.20 27.34 3.22
C PRO A 53 -7.62 26.65 1.98
N ASP A 54 -7.98 27.15 0.79
CA ASP A 54 -7.48 26.64 -0.50
C ASP A 54 -5.95 26.68 -0.60
N GLU A 55 -5.32 27.65 0.06
CA GLU A 55 -3.86 27.83 0.10
C GLU A 55 -3.14 26.67 0.81
N LEU A 56 -3.79 26.03 1.80
CA LEU A 56 -3.21 24.93 2.58
C LEU A 56 -3.52 23.55 1.99
N ALA A 57 -4.47 23.46 1.05
CA ALA A 57 -4.85 22.19 0.43
C ALA A 57 -3.70 21.50 -0.33
N PRO A 58 -2.80 22.21 -1.06
CA PRO A 58 -1.62 21.61 -1.66
C PRO A 58 -0.67 20.97 -0.64
N ASP A 59 -0.52 21.56 0.55
CA ASP A 59 0.36 21.04 1.60
C ASP A 59 -0.24 19.78 2.23
N VAL A 60 -1.54 19.77 2.51
CA VAL A 60 -2.25 18.56 2.96
C VAL A 60 -2.09 17.43 1.93
N MET A 61 -2.23 17.73 0.64
CA MET A 61 -2.01 16.76 -0.43
C MET A 61 -0.57 16.27 -0.53
N LYS A 62 0.40 17.13 -0.22
CA LYS A 62 1.82 16.77 -0.20
C LYS A 62 2.14 15.87 0.99
N GLU A 63 1.58 16.16 2.16
CA GLU A 63 1.70 15.33 3.36
C GLU A 63 1.02 13.97 3.20
N ALA A 64 -0.11 13.93 2.50
CA ALA A 64 -0.84 12.69 2.20
C ALA A 64 -0.05 11.73 1.29
N LYS A 65 0.97 12.21 0.59
CA LYS A 65 1.86 11.35 -0.21
C LYS A 65 2.83 10.62 0.70
N ILE A 66 2.45 9.41 1.09
CA ILE A 66 3.34 8.50 1.82
C ILE A 66 4.45 8.03 0.86
N ASN A 67 5.68 8.20 1.30
CA ASN A 67 6.84 7.61 0.65
C ASN A 67 7.19 6.28 1.30
N LEU A 68 7.36 5.21 0.52
CA LEU A 68 7.77 3.89 1.04
C LEU A 68 9.04 3.94 1.90
N TYR A 69 9.95 4.89 1.61
CA TYR A 69 11.18 5.10 2.39
C TYR A 69 10.91 5.49 3.84
N ALA A 70 9.83 6.21 4.11
CA ALA A 70 9.50 6.73 5.45
C ALA A 70 8.92 5.63 6.36
N LEU A 71 8.34 4.58 5.78
CA LEU A 71 7.78 3.47 6.54
C LEU A 71 8.88 2.58 7.10
N ASN A 72 8.67 1.93 8.25
CA ASN A 72 9.60 0.93 8.76
C ASN A 72 9.42 -0.38 7.97
N ALA A 73 10.52 -1.01 7.54
CA ALA A 73 10.45 -2.22 6.70
C ALA A 73 9.84 -3.41 7.45
N GLN A 74 10.10 -3.53 8.75
CA GLN A 74 9.57 -4.59 9.58
C GLN A 74 8.05 -4.44 9.75
N PHE A 75 7.56 -3.24 10.03
CA PHE A 75 6.11 -3.01 10.14
C PHE A 75 5.39 -3.25 8.82
N VAL A 76 5.99 -2.86 7.67
CA VAL A 76 5.41 -3.19 6.36
C VAL A 76 5.33 -4.71 6.17
N ALA A 77 6.39 -5.46 6.47
CA ALA A 77 6.38 -6.92 6.36
C ALA A 77 5.34 -7.59 7.29
N ILE A 78 5.17 -7.06 8.51
CA ILE A 78 4.12 -7.54 9.44
C ILE A 78 2.74 -7.32 8.83
N GLN A 79 2.45 -6.14 8.28
CA GLN A 79 1.14 -5.84 7.68
C GLN A 79 0.87 -6.70 6.45
N LEU A 80 1.85 -6.88 5.56
CA LEU A 80 1.72 -7.83 4.43
C LEU A 80 1.42 -9.25 4.94
N THR A 81 2.10 -9.68 5.99
CA THR A 81 1.89 -11.02 6.58
C THR A 81 0.50 -11.18 7.19
N LEU A 82 -0.02 -10.15 7.88
CA LEU A 82 -1.38 -10.19 8.42
C LEU A 82 -2.43 -10.28 7.31
N GLN A 83 -2.26 -9.47 6.25
CA GLN A 83 -3.16 -9.47 5.10
C GLN A 83 -3.13 -10.80 4.35
N ASP A 84 -1.94 -11.34 4.06
CA ASP A 84 -1.79 -12.65 3.42
C ASP A 84 -2.38 -13.76 4.28
N PHE A 85 -2.17 -13.73 5.60
CA PHE A 85 -2.69 -14.73 6.52
C PHE A 85 -4.23 -14.71 6.59
N GLU A 86 -4.85 -13.54 6.56
CA GLU A 86 -6.31 -13.41 6.53
C GLU A 86 -6.91 -14.13 5.33
N ILE A 87 -6.33 -13.94 4.14
CA ILE A 87 -6.79 -14.61 2.92
C ILE A 87 -6.46 -16.10 2.98
N PHE A 88 -5.20 -16.44 3.31
CA PHE A 88 -4.70 -17.81 3.32
C PHE A 88 -5.47 -18.72 4.29
N SER A 89 -5.76 -18.22 5.50
CA SER A 89 -6.53 -18.98 6.51
C SER A 89 -7.99 -19.20 6.11
N SER A 90 -8.50 -18.46 5.13
CA SER A 90 -9.86 -18.62 4.60
C SER A 90 -9.97 -19.62 3.44
N ILE A 91 -8.85 -20.15 2.94
CA ILE A 91 -8.84 -21.11 1.83
C ILE A 91 -9.17 -22.50 2.34
N GLU A 92 -10.19 -23.14 1.78
CA GLU A 92 -10.51 -24.52 2.10
C GLU A 92 -9.61 -25.52 1.35
N ALA A 93 -9.29 -26.66 1.97
CA ALA A 93 -8.49 -27.71 1.34
C ALA A 93 -9.11 -28.23 0.02
N THR A 94 -10.45 -28.22 -0.07
CA THR A 94 -11.24 -28.57 -1.25
C THR A 94 -10.94 -27.65 -2.44
N GLU A 95 -10.70 -26.36 -2.22
CA GLU A 95 -10.36 -25.42 -3.30
C GLU A 95 -9.06 -25.80 -4.00
N TYR A 96 -8.08 -26.32 -3.25
CA TYR A 96 -6.83 -26.82 -3.84
C TYR A 96 -7.06 -28.06 -4.70
N VAL A 97 -7.90 -29.00 -4.24
CA VAL A 97 -8.25 -30.22 -5.00
C VAL A 97 -8.99 -29.84 -6.28
N ASP A 98 -10.01 -28.98 -6.16
CA ASP A 98 -10.81 -28.52 -7.29
C ASP A 98 -9.94 -27.77 -8.31
N ASN A 99 -9.02 -26.91 -7.85
CA ASN A 99 -8.09 -26.21 -8.74
C ASN A 99 -7.09 -27.17 -9.41
N LEU A 100 -6.52 -28.12 -8.66
CA LEU A 100 -5.50 -29.04 -9.16
C LEU A 100 -6.05 -29.93 -10.28
N PHE A 101 -7.21 -30.52 -10.06
CA PHE A 101 -7.85 -31.43 -11.02
C PHE A 101 -8.81 -30.73 -11.99
N LYS A 102 -8.92 -29.39 -11.90
CA LYS A 102 -9.82 -28.56 -12.72
C LYS A 102 -11.26 -29.07 -12.71
N LEU A 103 -11.73 -29.45 -11.52
CA LEU A 103 -13.09 -29.97 -11.35
C LEU A 103 -14.12 -28.86 -11.54
N GLU A 104 -15.19 -29.16 -12.26
CA GLU A 104 -16.35 -28.28 -12.36
C GLU A 104 -17.25 -28.43 -11.13
N SER A 105 -16.73 -28.05 -9.96
CA SER A 105 -17.51 -28.02 -8.73
C SER A 105 -18.44 -26.80 -8.71
N ARG A 106 -19.55 -26.89 -7.95
CA ARG A 106 -20.50 -25.78 -7.75
C ARG A 106 -19.82 -24.54 -7.14
N TYR A 107 -18.75 -24.73 -6.37
CA TYR A 107 -18.13 -23.70 -5.53
C TYR A 107 -16.80 -23.17 -6.07
N ARG A 108 -16.12 -23.91 -6.98
CA ARG A 108 -14.83 -23.54 -7.59
C ARG A 108 -13.77 -23.22 -6.52
N TRP A 109 -12.82 -22.31 -6.81
CA TRP A 109 -11.71 -21.96 -5.91
C TRP A 109 -11.54 -20.43 -5.71
N PRO A 110 -12.59 -19.72 -5.28
CA PRO A 110 -12.58 -18.25 -5.21
C PRO A 110 -11.55 -17.70 -4.23
N LYS A 111 -11.30 -18.34 -3.08
CA LYS A 111 -10.32 -17.84 -2.08
C LYS A 111 -8.90 -18.09 -2.55
N LEU A 112 -8.67 -19.22 -3.19
CA LEU A 112 -7.38 -19.51 -3.82
C LEU A 112 -7.06 -18.50 -4.93
N GLN A 113 -8.07 -18.13 -5.74
CA GLN A 113 -7.90 -17.08 -6.75
C GLN A 113 -7.58 -15.72 -6.14
N ILE A 114 -8.27 -15.32 -5.06
CA ILE A 114 -7.98 -14.07 -4.34
C ILE A 114 -6.54 -14.08 -3.79
N PHE A 115 -6.07 -15.23 -3.30
CA PHE A 115 -4.69 -15.37 -2.81
C PHE A 115 -3.65 -15.20 -3.93
N GLU A 116 -3.92 -15.76 -5.12
CA GLU A 116 -3.10 -15.56 -6.31
C GLU A 116 -3.11 -14.10 -6.78
N GLU A 117 -4.27 -13.45 -6.76
CA GLU A 117 -4.41 -12.03 -7.11
C GLU A 117 -3.63 -11.14 -6.13
N GLN A 118 -3.64 -11.47 -4.84
CA GLN A 118 -2.87 -10.76 -3.82
C GLN A 118 -1.37 -10.86 -4.08
N PHE A 119 -0.85 -12.04 -4.42
CA PHE A 119 0.55 -12.21 -4.84
C PHE A 119 0.90 -11.31 -6.03
N ASN A 120 0.07 -11.33 -7.07
CA ASN A 120 0.28 -10.52 -8.28
C ASN A 120 0.23 -9.03 -7.98
N LYS A 121 -0.69 -8.60 -7.11
CA LYS A 121 -0.80 -7.21 -6.67
C LYS A 121 0.48 -6.73 -5.98
N GLU A 122 1.04 -7.52 -5.08
CA GLU A 122 2.30 -7.19 -4.39
C GLU A 122 3.49 -7.15 -5.36
N MET A 123 3.58 -8.12 -6.26
CA MET A 123 4.60 -8.15 -7.31
C MET A 123 4.55 -6.89 -8.19
N TRP A 124 3.36 -6.50 -8.67
CA TRP A 124 3.19 -5.30 -9.50
C TRP A 124 3.34 -3.99 -8.72
N TRP A 125 3.05 -3.99 -7.42
CA TRP A 125 3.35 -2.86 -6.54
C TRP A 125 4.85 -2.55 -6.52
N VAL A 126 5.71 -3.58 -6.39
CA VAL A 126 7.17 -3.42 -6.45
C VAL A 126 7.61 -2.76 -7.76
N VAL A 127 7.13 -3.29 -8.89
CA VAL A 127 7.46 -2.76 -10.22
C VAL A 127 7.02 -1.31 -10.35
N THR A 128 5.78 -1.01 -9.98
CA THR A 128 5.18 0.33 -10.09
C THR A 128 5.97 1.35 -9.28
N GLU A 129 6.24 1.07 -7.99
CA GLU A 129 6.98 1.98 -7.11
C GLU A 129 8.39 2.29 -7.64
N ILE A 130 9.08 1.28 -8.16
CA ILE A 130 10.43 1.45 -8.71
C ILE A 130 10.39 2.23 -10.02
N CYS A 131 9.46 1.91 -10.93
CA CYS A 131 9.39 2.54 -12.24
C CYS A 131 8.86 3.98 -12.20
N LEU A 132 8.04 4.35 -11.22
CA LEU A 132 7.57 5.72 -11.04
C LEU A 132 8.64 6.66 -10.45
N GLU A 133 9.64 6.12 -9.74
CA GLU A 133 10.72 6.93 -9.17
C GLU A 133 11.75 7.34 -10.23
N ARG A 134 11.78 8.64 -10.52
CA ARG A 134 12.65 9.22 -11.57
C ARG A 134 14.10 9.34 -11.11
N ALA A 135 14.33 9.66 -9.83
CA ALA A 135 15.68 9.92 -9.33
C ALA A 135 16.42 8.61 -9.03
N VAL A 136 17.51 8.35 -9.75
CA VAL A 136 18.29 7.09 -9.63
C VAL A 136 18.72 6.77 -8.19
N SER A 137 19.15 7.79 -7.44
CA SER A 137 19.57 7.65 -6.05
C SER A 137 18.43 7.24 -5.12
N LYS A 138 17.24 7.82 -5.31
CA LYS A 138 16.02 7.44 -4.59
C LYS A 138 15.61 6.03 -5.02
N ARG A 139 15.50 5.76 -6.31
CA ARG A 139 15.11 4.45 -6.84
C ARG A 139 15.98 3.30 -6.30
N ALA A 140 17.28 3.50 -6.18
CA ALA A 140 18.18 2.52 -5.55
C ALA A 140 17.88 2.27 -4.07
N LYS A 141 17.46 3.31 -3.32
CA LYS A 141 16.96 3.16 -1.95
C LYS A 141 15.63 2.37 -1.92
N THR A 142 14.76 2.49 -2.93
CA THR A 142 13.47 1.76 -2.99
C THR A 142 13.72 0.29 -3.15
N ILE A 143 14.62 -0.08 -4.07
CA ILE A 143 15.02 -1.47 -4.26
C ILE A 143 15.61 -2.05 -2.96
N LYS A 144 16.54 -1.33 -2.31
CA LYS A 144 17.09 -1.74 -1.01
C LYS A 144 15.99 -1.91 0.05
N LYS A 145 14.98 -1.04 0.03
CA LYS A 145 13.83 -1.09 0.95
C LYS A 145 13.00 -2.35 0.73
N PHE A 146 12.65 -2.67 -0.52
CA PHE A 146 11.94 -3.91 -0.87
C PHE A 146 12.72 -5.16 -0.48
N ILE A 147 14.02 -5.21 -0.76
CA ILE A 147 14.88 -6.34 -0.33
C ILE A 147 14.86 -6.48 1.20
N LYS A 148 14.89 -5.38 1.94
CA LYS A 148 14.77 -5.42 3.42
C LYS A 148 13.39 -5.90 3.87
N ILE A 149 12.30 -5.48 3.21
CA ILE A 149 10.95 -5.98 3.50
C ILE A 149 10.88 -7.48 3.24
N ALA A 150 11.35 -7.96 2.09
CA ALA A 150 11.34 -9.39 1.74
C ALA A 150 12.14 -10.25 2.74
N ARG A 151 13.28 -9.74 3.26
CA ARG A 151 14.00 -10.40 4.36
C ARG A 151 13.15 -10.53 5.62
N HIS A 152 12.43 -9.48 6.00
CA HIS A 152 11.52 -9.56 7.14
C HIS A 152 10.32 -10.49 6.88
N CYS A 153 9.77 -10.52 5.66
CA CYS A 153 8.74 -11.50 5.29
C CYS A 153 9.25 -12.94 5.46
N ARG A 154 10.48 -13.22 5.05
CA ARG A 154 11.15 -14.51 5.28
C ARG A 154 11.28 -14.84 6.77
N ASP A 155 11.72 -13.88 7.58
CA ASP A 155 11.90 -14.07 9.02
C ASP A 155 10.54 -14.35 9.71
N LEU A 156 9.45 -13.78 9.19
CA LEU A 156 8.06 -14.04 9.59
C LEU A 156 7.47 -15.32 8.97
N ARG A 157 8.23 -16.05 8.14
CA ARG A 157 7.79 -17.21 7.35
C ARG A 157 6.66 -16.92 6.36
N ASN A 158 6.44 -15.65 6.00
CA ASN A 158 5.60 -15.27 4.88
C ASN A 158 6.42 -15.36 3.58
N PHE A 159 6.49 -16.57 3.02
CA PHE A 159 7.18 -16.80 1.76
C PHE A 159 6.41 -16.25 0.55
N ASN A 160 5.09 -16.08 0.66
CA ASN A 160 4.25 -15.58 -0.43
C ASN A 160 4.64 -14.14 -0.79
N SER A 161 4.55 -13.20 0.15
CA SER A 161 5.02 -11.82 -0.08
C SER A 161 6.51 -11.73 -0.37
N MET A 162 7.34 -12.58 0.26
CA MET A 162 8.78 -12.61 -0.04
C MET A 162 9.02 -12.89 -1.53
N PHE A 163 8.40 -13.93 -2.07
CA PHE A 163 8.54 -14.28 -3.48
C PHE A 163 7.84 -13.28 -4.39
N ALA A 164 6.71 -12.68 -3.98
CA ALA A 164 6.07 -11.62 -4.75
C ALA A 164 7.01 -10.43 -4.96
N ILE A 165 7.70 -10.00 -3.89
CA ILE A 165 8.67 -8.91 -3.95
C ILE A 165 9.86 -9.28 -4.85
N ILE A 166 10.46 -10.46 -4.67
CA ILE A 166 11.58 -10.92 -5.50
C ILE A 166 11.16 -10.98 -6.98
N SER A 167 9.99 -11.57 -7.26
CA SER A 167 9.43 -11.68 -8.61
C SER A 167 9.21 -10.31 -9.25
N GLY A 168 8.82 -9.30 -8.46
CA GLY A 168 8.70 -7.91 -8.90
C GLY A 168 10.05 -7.30 -9.28
N LEU A 169 11.10 -7.57 -8.49
CA LEU A 169 12.47 -7.10 -8.74
C LEU A 169 13.09 -7.76 -9.99
N GLU A 170 12.73 -9.01 -10.28
CA GLU A 170 13.20 -9.76 -11.44
C GLU A 170 12.48 -9.38 -12.74
N LYS A 171 11.35 -8.67 -12.69
CA LYS A 171 10.64 -8.25 -13.90
C LYS A 171 11.57 -7.46 -14.82
N PRO A 172 11.48 -7.64 -16.15
CA PRO A 172 12.35 -6.95 -17.11
C PRO A 172 12.37 -5.42 -16.96
N ALA A 173 11.24 -4.84 -16.56
CA ALA A 173 11.11 -3.40 -16.33
C ALA A 173 12.03 -2.87 -15.21
N VAL A 174 12.30 -3.68 -14.20
CA VAL A 174 13.17 -3.35 -13.06
C VAL A 174 14.59 -3.84 -13.32
N ARG A 175 14.77 -5.07 -13.82
CA ARG A 175 16.08 -5.68 -14.09
C ARG A 175 16.93 -4.87 -15.07
N ARG A 176 16.31 -4.24 -16.08
CA ARG A 176 17.01 -3.41 -17.07
C ARG A 176 17.63 -2.12 -16.51
N LEU A 177 17.33 -1.73 -15.27
CA LEU A 177 17.76 -0.46 -14.69
C LEU A 177 19.21 -0.52 -14.16
N THR A 178 20.17 -0.83 -15.03
CA THR A 178 21.58 -1.10 -14.71
C THR A 178 22.21 -0.03 -13.80
N HIS A 179 22.09 1.26 -14.17
CA HIS A 179 22.61 2.39 -13.38
C HIS A 179 22.03 2.49 -11.96
N THR A 180 20.86 1.92 -11.74
CA THR A 180 20.24 1.86 -10.40
C THR A 180 20.85 0.72 -9.60
N TRP A 181 20.97 -0.46 -10.22
CA TRP A 181 21.55 -1.66 -9.61
C TRP A 181 23.03 -1.52 -9.25
N GLU A 182 23.79 -0.74 -10.02
CA GLU A 182 25.19 -0.39 -9.71
C GLU A 182 25.34 0.35 -8.38
N ARG A 183 24.31 1.06 -7.90
CA ARG A 183 24.32 1.78 -6.62
C ARG A 183 23.96 0.90 -5.41
N ILE A 184 23.75 -0.39 -5.64
CA ILE A 184 23.33 -1.35 -4.62
C ILE A 184 24.49 -2.32 -4.35
N PRO A 185 24.94 -2.45 -3.08
CA PRO A 185 26.02 -3.38 -2.74
C PRO A 185 25.70 -4.82 -3.19
N GLY A 186 26.73 -5.55 -3.64
CA GLY A 186 26.60 -6.95 -4.06
C GLY A 186 25.95 -7.84 -3.01
N SER A 187 26.29 -7.65 -1.73
CA SER A 187 25.71 -8.39 -0.60
C SER A 187 24.20 -8.22 -0.45
N VAL A 188 23.65 -7.08 -0.87
CA VAL A 188 22.21 -6.83 -0.86
C VAL A 188 21.54 -7.45 -2.09
N ARG A 189 22.22 -7.42 -3.25
CA ARG A 189 21.74 -8.04 -4.49
C ARG A 189 21.72 -9.57 -4.41
N ALA A 190 22.60 -10.19 -3.63
CA ALA A 190 22.63 -11.65 -3.47
C ALA A 190 21.36 -12.26 -2.82
N PHE A 191 20.44 -11.43 -2.31
CA PHE A 191 19.16 -11.87 -1.77
C PHE A 191 18.07 -12.04 -2.83
N THR A 192 18.21 -11.34 -3.97
CA THR A 192 17.32 -11.47 -5.13
C THR A 192 17.88 -12.53 -6.06
#